data_AF-A0A5C5V4Z4-F1
#
_entry.id   AF-A0A5C5V4Z4-F1
#
_cell.length_a   1.000
_cell.length_b   1.000
_cell.length_c   1.000
_cell.angle_alpha   90.00
_cell.angle_beta   90.00
_cell.angle_gamma   90.00
#
_symmetry.space_group_name_H-M   'P 1'
#
loop_
_entity.id
_entity.type
_entity.pdbx_description
1 polymer ?
#
loop_
_entity_poly.entity_id
_entity_poly.type
_entity_poly.pdbx_seq_one_letter_code
_entity_poly.pdbx_strand_id
1 'polypeptide(L)'
;MDNHIDLPRKLDYLIDASRRFGIHQSDAQVDAFLADATPAQMEELAGIAERLRCGGHLSELMSYLDQRPIDEYAESAQLYFLLGVLDTAGLKFEPPDWNSVESHVRSLQRFGSFRLASERMHAAQFLAEMGQAAAPAIPLLGAACSDEDERVQVWAHFPLARLVGDDESHSRAIRQILSKHGQVDEFGDLDEIGEEASEALEQLQGSVDGRSDDRGEQ
;
A
#
# COMPACT_ATOMS: atom_id res chain seq x y z
N MET A 1 -24.39 7.63 -32.90
CA MET A 1 -24.71 6.55 -31.94
C MET A 1 -24.16 7.04 -30.62
N ASP A 2 -25.02 7.55 -29.75
CA ASP A 2 -24.61 7.99 -28.42
C ASP A 2 -24.16 6.75 -27.65
N ASN A 3 -22.87 6.65 -27.40
CA ASN A 3 -22.31 5.63 -26.53
C ASN A 3 -22.73 6.03 -25.11
N HIS A 4 -23.80 5.43 -24.61
CA HIS A 4 -24.27 5.65 -23.25
C HIS A 4 -23.27 4.96 -22.31
N ILE A 5 -22.31 5.73 -21.80
CA ILE A 5 -21.34 5.24 -20.82
C ILE A 5 -21.99 5.42 -19.46
N ASP A 6 -22.54 4.33 -18.93
CA ASP A 6 -23.13 4.29 -17.60
C ASP A 6 -22.02 4.19 -16.55
N LEU A 7 -22.26 4.80 -15.40
CA LEU A 7 -21.37 4.67 -14.25
C LEU A 7 -21.28 3.17 -13.88
N PRO A 8 -20.07 2.60 -13.68
CA PRO A 8 -19.94 1.21 -13.25
C PRO A 8 -20.75 0.94 -11.99
N ARG A 9 -21.54 -0.14 -11.95
CA ARG A 9 -22.46 -0.46 -10.84
C ARG A 9 -21.85 -0.41 -9.44
N LYS A 10 -20.56 -0.73 -9.32
CA LYS A 10 -19.86 -0.68 -8.03
C LYS A 10 -19.67 0.75 -7.49
N LEU A 11 -19.86 1.76 -8.33
CA LEU A 11 -19.84 3.18 -8.00
C LEU A 11 -21.25 3.77 -7.79
N ASP A 12 -22.32 2.97 -7.86
CA ASP A 12 -23.71 3.45 -7.69
C ASP A 12 -23.92 4.21 -6.37
N TYR A 13 -23.18 3.83 -5.32
CA TYR A 13 -23.22 4.51 -4.02
C TYR A 13 -22.78 5.97 -4.08
N LEU A 14 -22.01 6.37 -5.10
CA LEU A 14 -21.59 7.75 -5.31
C LEU A 14 -22.70 8.61 -5.91
N ILE A 15 -23.70 8.03 -6.58
CA ILE A 15 -24.77 8.78 -7.25
C ILE A 15 -25.64 9.50 -6.21
N ASP A 16 -26.10 8.77 -5.19
CA ASP A 16 -26.94 9.36 -4.15
C ASP A 16 -26.13 10.28 -3.21
N ALA A 17 -24.84 10.01 -3.04
CA ALA A 17 -23.93 10.87 -2.30
C ALA A 17 -23.67 12.19 -3.04
N SER A 18 -23.40 12.13 -4.35
CA SER A 18 -23.07 13.30 -5.16
C SER A 18 -24.26 14.23 -5.33
N ARG A 19 -25.48 13.70 -5.41
CA ARG A 19 -26.72 14.50 -5.41
C ARG A 19 -26.95 15.27 -4.11
N ARG A 20 -26.45 14.76 -2.98
CA ARG A 20 -26.62 15.37 -1.65
C ARG A 20 -25.50 16.33 -1.30
N PHE A 21 -24.25 15.93 -1.56
CA PHE A 21 -23.06 16.66 -1.11
C PHE A 21 -22.31 17.31 -2.28
N GLY A 22 -22.43 16.80 -3.50
CA GLY A 22 -21.79 17.35 -4.70
C GLY A 22 -22.50 18.56 -5.33
N ILE A 23 -23.33 19.26 -4.56
CA ILE A 23 -24.04 20.47 -5.03
C ILE A 23 -23.28 21.77 -4.76
N HIS A 24 -22.19 21.69 -3.98
CA HIS A 24 -21.36 22.83 -3.59
C HIS A 24 -20.28 23.04 -4.67
N GLN A 25 -20.43 24.10 -5.47
CA GLN A 25 -19.61 24.34 -6.67
C GLN A 25 -18.43 25.30 -6.44
N SER A 26 -18.30 25.86 -5.24
CA SER A 26 -17.20 26.75 -4.87
C SER A 26 -16.70 26.46 -3.46
N ASP A 27 -15.43 26.79 -3.22
CA ASP A 27 -14.77 26.61 -1.92
C ASP A 27 -15.59 27.23 -0.78
N ALA A 28 -16.12 28.44 -0.97
CA ALA A 28 -16.95 29.11 0.02
C ALA A 28 -18.26 28.35 0.34
N GLN A 29 -18.85 27.65 -0.63
CA GLN A 29 -20.03 26.82 -0.40
C GLN A 29 -19.68 25.53 0.34
N VAL A 30 -18.53 24.94 0.01
CA VAL A 30 -18.01 23.75 0.68
C VAL A 30 -17.67 24.08 2.14
N ASP A 31 -16.95 25.17 2.38
CA ASP A 31 -16.60 25.64 3.73
C ASP A 31 -17.84 25.90 4.59
N ALA A 32 -18.85 26.58 4.03
CA ALA A 32 -20.10 26.85 4.71
C ALA A 32 -20.85 25.55 5.06
N PHE A 33 -20.91 24.61 4.12
CA PHE A 33 -21.50 23.29 4.37
C PHE A 33 -20.75 22.54 5.47
N LEU A 34 -19.42 22.47 5.41
CA LEU A 34 -18.61 21.74 6.40
C LEU A 34 -18.66 22.38 7.78
N ALA A 35 -18.79 23.70 7.88
CA ALA A 35 -18.98 24.40 9.15
C ALA A 35 -20.29 24.00 9.85
N ASP A 36 -21.35 23.74 9.08
CA ASP A 36 -22.68 23.37 9.57
C ASP A 36 -22.96 21.85 9.50
N ALA A 37 -22.00 21.05 9.04
CA ALA A 37 -22.18 19.62 8.81
C ALA A 37 -22.43 18.88 10.14
N THR A 38 -23.49 18.09 10.18
CA THR A 38 -23.80 17.25 11.34
C THR A 38 -22.79 16.10 11.48
N PRO A 39 -22.61 15.55 12.70
CA PRO A 39 -21.76 14.37 12.89
C PRO A 39 -22.16 13.19 11.99
N ALA A 40 -23.46 12.99 11.74
CA ALA A 40 -23.94 11.93 10.86
C ALA A 40 -23.55 12.15 9.39
N GLN A 41 -23.57 13.40 8.90
CA GLN A 41 -23.09 13.72 7.55
C GLN A 41 -21.58 13.52 7.44
N MET A 42 -20.81 13.91 8.46
CA MET A 42 -19.37 13.68 8.48
C MET A 42 -19.01 12.19 8.53
N GLU A 43 -19.74 11.39 9.29
CA GLU A 43 -19.59 9.92 9.33
C GLU A 43 -19.91 9.30 7.97
N GLU A 44 -20.97 9.78 7.30
CA GLU A 44 -21.32 9.32 5.96
C GLU A 44 -20.24 9.67 4.92
N LEU A 45 -19.74 10.92 4.91
CA LEU A 45 -18.65 11.34 4.03
C LEU A 45 -17.38 10.52 4.29
N ALA A 46 -17.05 10.25 5.56
CA ALA A 46 -15.93 9.39 5.91
C ALA A 46 -16.11 7.96 5.39
N GLY A 47 -17.32 7.40 5.49
CA GLY A 47 -17.65 6.08 4.92
C GLY A 47 -17.54 6.03 3.39
N ILE A 48 -17.93 7.11 2.70
CA ILE A 48 -17.77 7.25 1.25
C ILE A 48 -16.29 7.29 0.86
N ALA A 49 -15.50 8.14 1.54
CA ALA A 49 -14.06 8.27 1.30
C ALA A 49 -13.33 6.94 1.53
N GLU A 50 -13.65 6.25 2.62
CA GLU A 50 -13.05 4.95 2.94
C GLU A 50 -13.42 3.88 1.90
N ARG A 51 -14.67 3.89 1.39
CA ARG A 51 -15.10 2.95 0.35
C ARG A 51 -14.45 3.26 -1.00
N LEU A 52 -14.28 4.54 -1.36
CA LEU A 52 -13.52 4.95 -2.54
C LEU A 52 -12.08 4.45 -2.47
N ARG A 53 -11.43 4.68 -1.32
CA ARG A 53 -10.05 4.30 -1.04
C ARG A 53 -9.83 2.79 -1.08
N CYS A 54 -10.58 2.04 -0.27
CA CYS A 54 -10.42 0.59 -0.14
C CYS A 54 -10.91 -0.17 -1.38
N GLY A 55 -11.86 0.38 -2.14
CA GLY A 55 -12.31 -0.18 -3.41
C GLY A 55 -11.38 0.08 -4.59
N GLY A 56 -10.38 0.96 -4.44
CA GLY A 56 -9.57 1.43 -5.58
C GLY A 56 -10.42 2.13 -6.65
N HIS A 57 -11.56 2.70 -6.25
CA HIS A 57 -12.59 3.17 -7.16
C HIS A 57 -12.26 4.52 -7.80
N LEU A 58 -11.29 5.27 -7.25
CA LEU A 58 -10.93 6.59 -7.75
C LEU A 58 -10.48 6.54 -9.23
N SER A 59 -9.65 5.57 -9.61
CA SER A 59 -9.17 5.44 -11.00
C SER A 59 -10.31 5.29 -12.00
N GLU A 60 -11.32 4.49 -11.66
CA GLU A 60 -12.47 4.25 -12.53
C GLU A 60 -13.42 5.44 -12.57
N LEU A 61 -13.59 6.13 -11.44
CA LEU A 61 -14.33 7.38 -11.39
C LEU A 61 -13.67 8.45 -12.25
N MET A 62 -12.34 8.61 -12.17
CA MET A 62 -11.61 9.57 -13.00
C MET A 62 -11.72 9.22 -14.48
N SER A 63 -11.58 7.94 -14.85
CA SER A 63 -11.79 7.48 -16.22
C SER A 63 -13.21 7.77 -16.73
N TYR A 64 -14.23 7.66 -15.86
CA TYR A 64 -15.60 8.04 -16.19
C TYR A 64 -15.74 9.56 -16.42
N LEU A 65 -15.15 10.39 -15.55
CA LEU A 65 -15.19 11.86 -15.66
C LEU A 65 -14.45 12.37 -16.90
N ASP A 66 -13.35 11.74 -17.30
CA ASP A 66 -12.62 12.07 -18.54
C ASP A 66 -13.46 11.85 -19.80
N GLN A 67 -14.36 10.86 -19.77
CA GLN A 67 -15.25 10.54 -20.87
C GLN A 67 -16.54 11.38 -20.86
N ARG A 68 -16.85 12.05 -19.74
CA ARG A 68 -18.06 12.86 -19.55
C ARG A 68 -17.72 14.19 -18.87
N PRO A 69 -17.31 15.20 -19.67
CA PRO A 69 -16.92 16.51 -19.16
C PRO A 69 -17.94 17.14 -18.20
N ILE A 70 -17.45 17.76 -17.14
CA ILE A 70 -18.30 18.30 -16.06
C ILE A 70 -19.18 19.48 -16.52
N ASP A 71 -18.82 20.16 -17.59
CA ASP A 71 -19.57 21.26 -18.19
C ASP A 71 -20.73 20.79 -19.09
N GLU A 72 -20.68 19.53 -19.55
CA GLU A 72 -21.71 18.92 -20.39
C GLU A 72 -22.66 18.01 -19.59
N TYR A 73 -22.17 17.40 -18.51
CA TYR A 73 -22.90 16.38 -17.75
C TYR A 73 -23.05 16.76 -16.28
N ALA A 74 -24.27 17.13 -15.87
CA ALA A 74 -24.58 17.52 -14.50
C ALA A 74 -24.21 16.45 -13.45
N GLU A 75 -24.35 15.17 -13.80
CA GLU A 75 -24.01 14.05 -12.90
C GLU A 75 -22.48 13.93 -12.70
N SER A 76 -21.69 14.18 -13.76
CA SER A 76 -20.23 14.28 -13.66
C SER A 76 -19.80 15.47 -12.81
N ALA A 77 -20.44 16.63 -12.96
CA ALA A 77 -20.19 17.79 -12.10
C ALA A 77 -20.44 17.46 -10.62
N GLN A 78 -21.56 16.80 -10.31
CA GLN A 78 -21.87 16.40 -8.94
C GLN A 78 -20.83 15.43 -8.36
N LEU A 79 -20.39 14.45 -9.15
CA LEU A 79 -19.34 13.51 -8.73
C LEU A 79 -18.02 14.24 -8.49
N TYR A 80 -17.65 15.17 -9.37
CA TYR A 80 -16.45 15.99 -9.22
C TYR A 80 -16.50 16.86 -7.96
N PHE A 81 -17.62 17.56 -7.71
CA PHE A 81 -17.77 18.40 -6.52
C PHE A 81 -17.86 17.57 -5.22
N LEU A 82 -18.40 16.36 -5.26
CA LEU A 82 -18.32 15.44 -4.12
C LEU A 82 -16.85 15.16 -3.74
N LEU A 83 -15.96 14.94 -4.72
CA LEU A 83 -14.54 14.76 -4.43
C LEU A 83 -13.92 16.01 -3.78
N GLY A 84 -14.30 17.21 -4.24
CA GLY A 84 -13.88 18.47 -3.62
C GLY A 84 -14.35 18.62 -2.17
N VAL A 85 -15.58 18.19 -1.86
CA VAL A 85 -16.09 18.17 -0.48
C VAL A 85 -15.28 17.20 0.40
N LEU A 86 -14.98 16.00 -0.10
CA LEU A 86 -14.17 15.03 0.64
C LEU A 86 -12.75 15.56 0.92
N ASP A 87 -12.12 16.19 -0.08
CA ASP A 87 -10.79 16.76 0.02
C ASP A 87 -10.75 17.92 1.04
N THR A 88 -11.69 18.86 0.93
CA THR A 88 -11.79 20.00 1.86
C THR A 88 -12.10 19.54 3.29
N ALA A 89 -12.85 18.45 3.46
CA ALA A 89 -13.11 17.81 4.75
C ALA A 89 -11.86 17.10 5.34
N GLY A 90 -10.75 17.02 4.60
CA GLY A 90 -9.53 16.31 5.00
C GLY A 90 -9.69 14.79 4.99
N LEU A 91 -10.67 14.27 4.25
CA LEU A 91 -10.94 12.84 4.17
C LEU A 91 -10.11 12.22 3.06
N LYS A 92 -9.23 11.27 3.39
CA LYS A 92 -8.40 10.59 2.40
C LYS A 92 -9.23 9.55 1.63
N PHE A 93 -9.41 9.77 0.32
CA PHE A 93 -10.08 8.83 -0.59
C PHE A 93 -9.20 8.34 -1.74
N GLU A 94 -8.00 8.91 -1.89
CA GLU A 94 -6.99 8.41 -2.81
C GLU A 94 -6.58 6.99 -2.41
N PRO A 95 -6.41 6.06 -3.36
CA PRO A 95 -5.90 4.73 -3.05
C PRO A 95 -4.59 4.90 -2.28
N PRO A 96 -4.38 4.10 -1.22
CA PRO A 96 -3.14 4.22 -0.46
C PRO A 96 -2.00 3.99 -1.46
N ASP A 97 -0.99 4.87 -1.44
CA ASP A 97 0.20 4.69 -2.26
C ASP A 97 0.70 3.27 -1.99
N TRP A 98 0.67 2.42 -3.03
CA TRP A 98 1.02 1.01 -2.90
C TRP A 98 2.50 0.87 -2.51
N ASN A 99 3.29 1.94 -2.73
CA ASN A 99 4.66 2.13 -2.24
C ASN A 99 4.75 2.95 -0.95
N SER A 100 3.69 2.99 -0.14
CA SER A 100 3.79 3.54 1.21
C SER A 100 4.06 2.46 2.24
N VAL A 101 4.72 2.87 3.32
CA VAL A 101 4.92 2.05 4.52
C VAL A 101 3.58 1.53 5.05
N GLU A 102 2.51 2.35 5.03
CA GLU A 102 1.17 1.95 5.49
C GLU A 102 0.58 0.81 4.64
N SER A 103 0.75 0.88 3.31
CA SER A 103 0.28 -0.17 2.40
C SER A 103 0.98 -1.50 2.66
N HIS A 104 2.31 -1.50 2.78
CA HIS A 104 3.04 -2.74 3.05
C HIS A 104 2.78 -3.28 4.46
N VAL A 105 2.62 -2.41 5.46
CA VAL A 105 2.17 -2.79 6.81
C VAL A 105 0.83 -3.52 6.74
N ARG A 106 -0.13 -3.01 5.96
CA ARG A 106 -1.43 -3.67 5.77
C ARG A 106 -1.28 -5.01 5.07
N SER A 107 -0.42 -5.10 4.06
CA SER A 107 -0.17 -6.35 3.32
C SER A 107 0.41 -7.43 4.23
N LEU A 108 1.37 -7.12 5.11
CA LEU A 108 1.94 -8.07 6.09
C LEU A 108 0.91 -8.72 7.02
N GLN A 109 -0.25 -8.08 7.22
CA GLN A 109 -1.30 -8.58 8.09
C GLN A 109 -2.30 -9.51 7.37
N ARG A 110 -2.13 -9.75 6.07
CA ARG A 110 -3.06 -10.58 5.27
C ARG A 110 -2.59 -12.04 5.25
N PHE A 111 -3.20 -12.88 6.07
CA PHE A 111 -2.91 -14.32 6.17
C PHE A 111 -3.83 -15.17 5.27
N GLY A 112 -3.40 -16.38 4.90
CA GLY A 112 -4.22 -17.34 4.16
C GLY A 112 -3.55 -17.91 2.91
N SER A 113 -4.13 -17.67 1.73
CA SER A 113 -3.73 -18.35 0.49
C SER A 113 -2.26 -18.11 0.09
N PHE A 114 -1.72 -18.98 -0.77
CA PHE A 114 -0.38 -18.83 -1.35
C PHE A 114 -0.17 -17.46 -2.00
N ARG A 115 -1.20 -16.91 -2.68
CA ARG A 115 -1.14 -15.56 -3.25
C ARG A 115 -0.94 -14.48 -2.19
N LEU A 116 -1.58 -14.62 -1.02
CA LEU A 116 -1.40 -13.68 0.08
C LEU A 116 -0.01 -13.79 0.69
N ALA A 117 0.60 -14.98 0.70
CA ALA A 117 1.98 -15.15 1.14
C ALA A 117 2.96 -14.39 0.23
N SER A 118 2.80 -14.45 -1.10
CA SER A 118 3.59 -13.63 -2.03
C SER A 118 3.36 -12.12 -1.83
N GLU A 119 2.14 -11.69 -1.53
CA GLU A 119 1.87 -10.27 -1.19
C GLU A 119 2.57 -9.84 0.12
N ARG A 120 2.58 -10.70 1.15
CA ARG A 120 3.30 -10.46 2.41
C ARG A 120 4.81 -10.41 2.20
N MET A 121 5.33 -11.32 1.40
CA MET A 121 6.75 -11.42 1.07
C MET A 121 7.24 -10.14 0.40
N HIS A 122 6.60 -9.72 -0.70
CA HIS A 122 6.95 -8.46 -1.37
C HIS A 122 6.78 -7.25 -0.45
N ALA A 123 5.77 -7.24 0.41
CA ALA A 123 5.60 -6.16 1.38
C ALA A 123 6.79 -6.06 2.35
N ALA A 124 7.28 -7.20 2.84
CA ALA A 124 8.45 -7.25 3.71
C ALA A 124 9.72 -6.77 2.98
N GLN A 125 9.91 -7.18 1.72
CA GLN A 125 11.00 -6.74 0.85
C GLN A 125 10.96 -5.22 0.59
N PHE A 126 9.82 -4.66 0.17
CA PHE A 126 9.69 -3.22 -0.11
C PHE A 126 9.91 -2.36 1.15
N LEU A 127 9.49 -2.84 2.33
CA LEU A 127 9.80 -2.16 3.59
C LEU A 127 11.31 -2.07 3.85
N ALA A 128 12.11 -3.01 3.36
CA ALA A 128 13.57 -2.93 3.43
C ALA A 128 14.14 -1.82 2.53
N GLU A 129 13.60 -1.68 1.31
CA GLU A 129 14.00 -0.65 0.35
C GLU A 129 13.67 0.77 0.83
N MET A 130 12.57 0.91 1.58
CA MET A 130 12.16 2.18 2.19
C MET A 130 13.09 2.67 3.31
N GLY A 131 13.99 1.82 3.80
CA GLY A 131 14.95 2.18 4.85
C GLY A 131 14.26 2.71 6.11
N GLN A 132 14.84 3.74 6.74
CA GLN A 132 14.36 4.26 8.04
C GLN A 132 12.90 4.75 8.04
N ALA A 133 12.31 5.06 6.88
CA ALA A 133 10.89 5.38 6.80
C ALA A 133 10.00 4.20 7.25
N ALA A 134 10.46 2.97 7.10
CA ALA A 134 9.77 1.75 7.50
C ALA A 134 9.87 1.41 9.00
N ALA A 135 10.52 2.25 9.82
CA ALA A 135 10.64 2.02 11.27
C ALA A 135 9.29 1.71 11.98
N PRO A 136 8.14 2.31 11.62
CA PRO A 136 6.84 1.94 12.20
C PRO A 136 6.43 0.46 11.96
N ALA A 137 7.00 -0.21 10.96
CA ALA A 137 6.71 -1.60 10.61
C ALA A 137 7.50 -2.63 11.43
N ILE A 138 8.51 -2.21 12.22
CA ILE A 138 9.40 -3.11 12.98
C ILE A 138 8.63 -4.17 13.79
N PRO A 139 7.56 -3.83 14.57
CA PRO A 139 6.83 -4.85 15.33
C PRO A 139 6.16 -5.90 14.44
N LEU A 140 5.68 -5.52 13.26
CA LEU A 140 5.01 -6.41 12.32
C LEU A 140 6.00 -7.27 11.54
N LEU A 141 7.14 -6.70 11.15
CA LEU A 141 8.25 -7.47 10.59
C LEU A 141 8.74 -8.51 11.61
N GLY A 142 8.83 -8.15 12.89
CA GLY A 142 9.17 -9.09 13.96
C GLY A 142 8.19 -10.26 14.08
N ALA A 143 6.89 -10.00 13.89
CA ALA A 143 5.89 -11.08 13.84
C ALA A 143 6.03 -11.93 12.55
N ALA A 144 6.31 -11.30 11.41
CA ALA A 144 6.49 -11.96 10.11
C ALA A 144 7.73 -12.88 10.06
N CYS A 145 8.70 -12.72 10.96
CA CYS A 145 9.79 -13.68 11.15
C CYS A 145 9.33 -15.09 11.55
N SER A 146 8.07 -15.25 11.97
CA SER A 146 7.45 -16.53 12.30
C SER A 146 6.23 -16.83 11.41
N ASP A 147 6.19 -16.25 10.20
CA ASP A 147 5.13 -16.49 9.23
C ASP A 147 5.08 -17.96 8.79
N GLU A 148 3.92 -18.44 8.34
CA GLU A 148 3.76 -19.82 7.84
C GLU A 148 4.53 -20.08 6.54
N ASP A 149 4.78 -19.04 5.76
CA ASP A 149 5.53 -19.10 4.51
C ASP A 149 6.98 -18.65 4.74
N GLU A 150 7.94 -19.54 4.47
CA GLU A 150 9.37 -19.29 4.72
C GLU A 150 9.93 -18.17 3.83
N ARG A 151 9.34 -17.85 2.67
CA ARG A 151 9.73 -16.66 1.88
C ARG A 151 9.42 -15.37 2.63
N VAL A 152 8.28 -15.32 3.32
CA VAL A 152 7.92 -14.18 4.17
C VAL A 152 8.89 -14.07 5.35
N GLN A 153 9.29 -15.19 5.95
CA GLN A 153 10.28 -15.18 7.04
C GLN A 153 11.64 -14.62 6.58
N VAL A 154 12.13 -15.04 5.40
CA VAL A 154 13.38 -14.51 4.79
C VAL A 154 13.30 -13.00 4.65
N TRP A 155 12.26 -12.52 3.97
CA TRP A 155 12.09 -11.09 3.69
C TRP A 155 11.61 -10.27 4.88
N ALA A 156 11.24 -10.89 6.01
CA ALA A 156 11.03 -10.20 7.28
C ALA A 156 12.33 -10.01 8.07
N HIS A 157 13.23 -11.00 8.03
CA HIS A 157 14.54 -10.90 8.68
C HIS A 157 15.45 -9.88 7.98
N PHE A 158 15.41 -9.78 6.66
CA PHE A 158 16.21 -8.84 5.88
C PHE A 158 16.03 -7.35 6.28
N PRO A 159 14.83 -6.75 6.27
CA PRO A 159 14.62 -5.38 6.71
C PRO A 159 14.95 -5.17 8.18
N LEU A 160 14.68 -6.14 9.07
CA LEU A 160 14.97 -5.99 10.49
C LEU A 160 16.47 -5.90 10.78
N ALA A 161 17.30 -6.68 10.07
CA ALA A 161 18.75 -6.55 10.10
C ALA A 161 19.16 -5.07 9.89
N ARG A 162 18.66 -4.48 8.79
CA ARG A 162 18.99 -3.11 8.39
C ARG A 162 18.41 -2.03 9.28
N LEU A 163 17.20 -2.23 9.81
CA LEU A 163 16.48 -1.23 10.61
C LEU A 163 16.92 -1.21 12.06
N VAL A 164 17.19 -2.38 12.66
CA VAL A 164 17.50 -2.53 14.08
C VAL A 164 19.01 -2.64 14.33
N GLY A 165 19.79 -3.00 13.29
CA GLY A 165 21.25 -3.13 13.38
C GLY A 165 21.72 -4.45 14.01
N ASP A 166 20.87 -5.47 14.06
CA ASP A 166 21.21 -6.83 14.52
C ASP A 166 21.41 -7.78 13.32
N ASP A 167 22.35 -7.41 12.44
CA ASP A 167 22.58 -8.11 11.17
C ASP A 167 22.96 -9.59 11.37
N GLU A 168 23.68 -9.92 12.45
CA GLU A 168 24.17 -11.28 12.70
C GLU A 168 23.05 -12.24 13.10
N SER A 169 22.15 -11.83 13.99
CA SER A 169 21.01 -12.68 14.40
C SER A 169 20.08 -12.94 13.22
N HIS A 170 19.78 -11.91 12.43
CA HIS A 170 18.91 -12.02 11.26
C HIS A 170 19.56 -12.79 10.12
N SER A 171 20.84 -12.54 9.83
CA SER A 171 21.60 -13.33 8.84
C SER A 171 21.70 -14.80 9.24
N ARG A 172 21.85 -15.11 10.53
CA ARG A 172 21.83 -16.50 11.02
C ARG A 172 20.48 -17.17 10.77
N ALA A 173 19.37 -16.48 11.01
CA ALA A 173 18.04 -17.01 10.74
C ALA A 173 17.84 -17.28 9.24
N ILE A 174 18.23 -16.35 8.37
CA ILE A 174 18.14 -16.55 6.91
C ILE A 174 19.04 -17.72 6.46
N ARG A 175 20.27 -17.85 6.97
CA ARG A 175 21.14 -19.02 6.70
C ARG A 175 20.52 -20.33 7.15
N GLN A 176 19.76 -20.33 8.25
CA GLN A 176 19.06 -21.51 8.72
C GLN A 176 17.93 -21.90 7.75
N ILE A 177 17.17 -20.94 7.23
CA ILE A 177 16.17 -21.18 6.18
C ILE A 177 16.86 -21.72 4.92
N LEU A 178 17.92 -21.04 4.43
CA LEU A 178 18.70 -21.49 3.30
C LEU A 178 19.23 -22.92 3.48
N SER A 179 19.66 -23.31 4.68
CA SER A 179 20.17 -24.67 4.91
C SER A 179 19.13 -25.78 4.70
N LYS A 180 17.83 -25.46 4.86
CA LYS A 180 16.73 -26.40 4.60
C LYS A 180 16.41 -26.50 3.10
N HIS A 181 16.63 -25.41 2.36
CA HIS A 181 16.29 -25.24 0.95
C HIS A 181 17.50 -25.27 0.01
N GLY A 182 18.71 -25.45 0.56
CA GLY A 182 19.98 -25.37 -0.15
C GLY A 182 20.32 -26.58 -1.02
N GLN A 183 19.37 -27.50 -1.22
CA GLN A 183 19.54 -28.61 -2.15
C GLN A 183 19.27 -28.11 -3.56
N VAL A 184 20.30 -28.14 -4.40
CA VAL A 184 20.15 -27.83 -5.81
C VAL A 184 19.53 -29.02 -6.55
N ASP A 185 18.72 -28.72 -7.57
CA ASP A 185 18.15 -29.72 -8.46
C ASP A 185 19.19 -30.26 -9.47
N GLU A 186 18.73 -31.02 -10.47
CA GLU A 186 19.60 -31.59 -11.50
C GLU A 186 20.24 -30.56 -12.44
N PHE A 187 19.72 -29.33 -12.46
CA PHE A 187 20.23 -28.20 -13.23
C PHE A 187 21.17 -27.30 -12.41
N GLY A 188 21.24 -27.53 -11.09
CA GLY A 188 22.04 -26.72 -10.19
C GLY A 188 21.27 -25.54 -9.60
N ASP A 189 19.94 -25.50 -9.77
CA ASP A 189 19.09 -24.41 -9.31
C ASP A 189 18.53 -24.72 -7.91
N LEU A 190 18.42 -23.68 -7.07
CA LEU A 190 17.77 -23.77 -5.76
C LEU A 190 16.25 -23.76 -5.95
N ASP A 191 15.50 -24.23 -4.94
CA ASP A 191 14.07 -23.92 -4.92
C ASP A 191 13.83 -22.43 -4.66
N GLU A 192 12.60 -21.96 -4.88
CA GLU A 192 12.21 -20.56 -4.72
C GLU A 192 12.65 -19.98 -3.36
N ILE A 193 12.50 -20.73 -2.26
CA ILE A 193 12.90 -20.24 -0.92
C ILE A 193 14.42 -20.17 -0.78
N GLY A 194 15.13 -21.14 -1.35
CA GLY A 194 16.58 -21.15 -1.41
C GLY A 194 17.15 -19.97 -2.18
N GLU A 195 16.56 -19.63 -3.34
CA GLU A 195 16.94 -18.45 -4.14
C GLU A 195 16.73 -17.16 -3.35
N GLU A 196 15.54 -16.97 -2.78
CA GLU A 196 15.19 -15.77 -1.98
C GLU A 196 16.12 -15.62 -0.76
N ALA A 197 16.43 -16.72 -0.07
CA ALA A 197 17.33 -16.72 1.09
C ALA A 197 18.79 -16.44 0.69
N SER A 198 19.23 -16.93 -0.46
CA SER A 198 20.56 -16.61 -1.01
C SER A 198 20.66 -15.13 -1.34
N GLU A 199 19.66 -14.60 -2.07
CA GLU A 199 19.61 -13.18 -2.45
C GLU A 199 19.62 -12.26 -1.23
N ALA A 200 18.76 -12.52 -0.24
CA ALA A 200 18.69 -11.70 0.97
C ALA A 200 20.04 -11.66 1.71
N LEU A 201 20.80 -12.76 1.74
CA LEU A 201 22.13 -12.80 2.35
C LEU A 201 23.17 -12.03 1.53
N GLU A 202 23.15 -12.15 0.21
CA GLU A 202 24.03 -11.38 -0.68
C GLU A 202 23.80 -9.88 -0.50
N GLN A 203 22.53 -9.44 -0.42
CA GLN A 203 22.19 -8.04 -0.19
C GLN A 203 22.67 -7.52 1.18
N LEU A 204 22.61 -8.36 2.23
CA LEU A 204 23.16 -8.00 3.55
C LEU A 204 24.68 -7.89 3.52
N GLN A 205 25.37 -8.79 2.81
CA GLN A 205 26.83 -8.79 2.70
C GLN A 205 27.35 -7.61 1.86
N GLY A 206 26.73 -7.34 0.71
CA GLY A 206 27.10 -6.22 -0.17
C GLY A 206 26.97 -4.84 0.48
N SER A 207 26.12 -4.71 1.51
CA SER A 207 25.98 -3.47 2.29
C SER A 207 27.11 -3.25 3.31
N VAL A 208 27.82 -4.30 3.72
CA VAL A 208 28.93 -4.20 4.69
C VAL A 208 30.20 -3.68 4.03
N ASP A 209 30.51 -4.14 2.81
CA ASP A 209 31.73 -3.78 2.10
C ASP A 209 31.76 -2.30 1.65
N GLY A 210 30.59 -1.68 1.43
CA GLY A 210 30.45 -0.26 1.05
C GLY A 210 30.61 0.76 2.19
N ARG A 211 30.76 0.34 3.45
CA ARG A 211 30.92 1.24 4.62
C ARG A 211 32.39 1.46 5.05
N SER A 212 33.34 1.01 4.26
CA SER A 212 34.77 0.96 4.62
C SER A 212 35.58 2.25 4.33
N ASP A 213 35.05 3.21 3.57
CA ASP A 213 35.89 4.27 2.96
C ASP A 213 35.80 5.69 3.59
N ASP A 214 35.07 5.90 4.69
CA ASP A 214 34.93 7.26 5.27
C ASP A 214 35.48 7.42 6.71
N ARG A 215 36.64 6.81 6.96
CA ARG A 215 37.47 7.19 8.13
C ARG A 215 38.94 7.27 7.74
N GLY A 216 39.34 8.45 7.27
CA GLY A 216 40.72 8.87 7.47
C GLY A 216 41.25 9.88 6.48
N GLU A 217 40.78 11.13 6.56
CA GLU A 217 41.70 12.26 6.41
C GLU A 217 41.37 13.30 7.49
N GLN A 218 42.23 13.31 8.52
CA GLN A 218 42.48 14.47 9.38
C GLN A 218 43.55 15.33 8.71
#